data_AF-A0A6C2UK45-F1
#
_entry.id   AF-A0A6C2UK45-F1
#
_cell.length_a   1.000
_cell.length_b   1.000
_cell.length_c   1.000
_cell.angle_alpha   90.00
_cell.angle_beta   90.00
_cell.angle_gamma   90.00
#
_symmetry.space_group_name_H-M   'P 1'
#
loop_
_entity.id
_entity.type
_entity.pdbx_description
1 polymer ?
#
loop_
_entity_poly.entity_id
_entity_poly.type
_entity_poly.pdbx_seq_one_letter_code
_entity_poly.pdbx_strand_id
1 'polypeptide(L)'
;MRRKKKQSISKGAPSGFVVSLLVHAAAFLLAGMLVVFNVVKKEEKKFVPPKAVERPKMNLKKPKVKVKKTSKPKATTRIVTKVKRASMPDIQLPEMSGMSDGLAGGIGGFEIMPDLTEVTMFGAGQTIGNDFVGTFYDMKRDRRGSAIPHSQEQFKEDVKDFMLKGWKPSVWARFYRSPRTLYATTFAIPPVPSSLAPEAFGEPDTIGYVWITHYKGQLVYPEDITFRFWGQGDDLIAVRVDGEIKLISAWTSSSGGESHADVFYPVWRSKFPSISEKYPIGNNMAVVGDWITLKAGEPMDMEVLISEITGGVFCSLLLVEVQGEEYPKNYFRGGPKLPIFKTEEPTLDLAEAIWANLHAGDASVTNGPVFRDFVSKGSTGLGPAPEPVVVEEVEEDPMRVWTLTSGKTVEAEFITVIGGQVALKMPKGRQQKIPLAALSDADLEYIDFATPPEFSIDFSKKSSQLPRPEESPYIWGDLRPLQIFGYTFGVKLKQKSAGAYNHELTVEYFAIGEEVDGDNWVLLDRRSDVFMPTKENKGRHELYGDEVRLQVQALRASAPMRGTKYGGFVITITDERGKIIQHAASHDFLYEGFENLKRLPVGKHFDKDGLRVCPPRPTEGDRQEWM
;
A
#
# COMPACT_ATOMS: atom_id res chain seq x y z
N MET A 1 63.70 33.77 -28.04
CA MET A 1 64.03 33.49 -26.62
C MET A 1 62.95 34.08 -25.71
N ARG A 2 62.70 33.40 -24.59
CA ARG A 2 61.52 33.44 -23.70
C ARG A 2 61.21 34.77 -22.97
N ARG A 3 59.89 35.05 -22.88
CA ARG A 3 59.06 35.57 -21.76
C ARG A 3 59.60 36.66 -20.81
N LYS A 4 58.79 37.71 -20.64
CA LYS A 4 58.38 38.22 -19.31
C LYS A 4 56.86 38.41 -19.26
N LYS A 5 56.17 37.64 -18.41
CA LYS A 5 54.77 37.83 -18.03
C LYS A 5 54.70 38.94 -16.96
N LYS A 6 53.80 39.92 -17.13
CA LYS A 6 53.36 40.83 -16.06
C LYS A 6 52.49 40.07 -15.06
N GLN A 7 52.77 40.23 -13.78
CA GLN A 7 51.92 39.77 -12.67
C GLN A 7 50.65 40.63 -12.60
N SER A 8 49.48 40.01 -12.61
CA SER A 8 48.20 40.64 -12.28
C SER A 8 47.94 40.49 -10.79
N ILE A 9 47.64 41.60 -10.12
CA ILE A 9 47.25 41.69 -8.72
C ILE A 9 45.86 41.04 -8.54
N SER A 10 45.77 40.00 -7.73
CA SER A 10 44.49 39.44 -7.27
C SER A 10 43.88 40.38 -6.23
N LYS A 11 42.78 41.05 -6.58
CA LYS A 11 41.98 41.82 -5.62
C LYS A 11 41.29 40.85 -4.67
N GLY A 12 41.55 41.01 -3.37
CA GLY A 12 40.86 40.30 -2.30
C GLY A 12 39.35 40.62 -2.28
N ALA A 13 38.59 39.72 -1.63
CA ALA A 13 37.14 39.84 -1.50
C ALA A 13 36.73 41.24 -0.99
N PRO A 14 35.66 41.83 -1.54
CA PRO A 14 35.20 43.16 -1.14
C PRO A 14 34.84 43.16 0.35
N SER A 15 35.26 44.20 1.06
CA SER A 15 35.10 44.38 2.52
C SER A 15 33.69 44.13 3.05
N GLY A 16 32.65 44.34 2.24
CA GLY A 16 31.25 44.04 2.60
C GLY A 16 30.95 42.56 2.84
N PHE A 17 31.65 41.64 2.17
CA PHE A 17 31.43 40.20 2.36
C PHE A 17 31.97 39.73 3.73
N VAL A 18 33.14 40.22 4.13
CA VAL A 18 33.75 39.89 5.42
C VAL A 18 32.92 40.46 6.58
N VAL A 19 32.39 41.68 6.42
CA VAL A 19 31.48 42.29 7.41
C VAL A 19 30.17 41.51 7.51
N SER A 20 29.57 41.10 6.40
CA SER A 20 28.35 40.28 6.41
C SER A 20 28.57 38.93 7.11
N LEU A 21 29.71 38.27 6.85
CA LEU A 21 30.05 37.00 7.49
C LEU A 21 30.22 37.15 9.01
N LEU A 22 30.84 38.24 9.45
CA LEU A 22 31.00 38.54 10.88
C LEU A 22 29.67 38.84 11.57
N VAL A 23 28.75 39.54 10.90
CA VAL A 23 27.40 39.81 11.44
C VAL A 23 26.59 38.53 11.58
N HIS A 24 26.63 37.63 10.59
CA HIS A 24 25.94 36.35 10.67
C HIS A 24 26.55 35.44 11.75
N ALA A 25 27.88 35.39 11.86
CA ALA A 25 28.55 34.62 12.92
C ALA A 25 28.18 35.14 14.32
N ALA A 26 28.11 36.46 14.50
CA ALA A 26 27.69 37.07 15.76
C ALA A 26 26.22 36.77 16.08
N ALA A 27 25.32 36.81 15.09
CA ALA A 27 23.91 36.47 15.26
C ALA A 27 23.70 35.00 15.66
N PHE A 28 24.44 34.07 15.07
CA PHE A 28 24.40 32.65 15.44
C PHE A 28 24.93 32.40 16.86
N LEU A 29 25.99 33.10 17.27
CA LEU A 29 26.51 33.01 18.64
C LEU A 29 25.49 33.54 19.66
N LEU A 30 24.81 34.65 19.34
CA LEU A 30 23.81 35.27 20.22
C LEU A 30 22.55 34.40 20.32
N ALA A 31 22.12 33.78 19.21
CA ALA A 31 21.04 32.80 19.20
C ALA A 31 21.39 31.56 20.01
N GLY A 32 22.63 31.04 19.91
CA GLY A 32 23.10 29.90 20.70
C GLY A 32 23.15 30.18 22.20
N MET A 33 23.46 31.42 22.61
CA MET A 33 23.47 31.81 24.03
C MET A 33 22.07 32.03 24.64
N LEU A 34 21.04 32.27 23.81
CA LEU A 34 19.66 32.50 24.27
C LEU A 34 18.80 31.23 24.35
N VAL A 35 19.28 30.08 23.87
CA VAL A 35 18.60 28.79 24.07
C VAL A 35 18.91 28.27 25.47
N VAL A 36 18.07 28.65 26.43
CA VAL A 36 18.03 28.03 27.75
C VAL A 36 17.49 26.62 27.61
N PHE A 37 18.37 25.62 27.65
CA PHE A 37 17.97 24.22 27.83
C PHE A 37 17.44 24.05 29.26
N ASN A 38 16.12 24.14 29.44
CA ASN A 38 15.48 23.56 30.63
C ASN A 38 15.52 22.04 30.50
N VAL A 39 16.67 21.45 30.88
CA VAL A 39 16.81 20.01 31.06
C VAL A 39 16.02 19.63 32.31
N VAL A 40 14.74 19.33 32.14
CA VAL A 40 13.95 18.67 33.18
C VAL A 40 14.49 17.24 33.30
N LYS A 41 15.42 17.01 34.23
CA LYS A 41 15.77 15.65 34.66
C LYS A 41 14.51 15.02 35.25
N LYS A 42 13.84 14.17 34.49
CA LYS A 42 12.81 13.27 35.06
C LYS A 42 13.48 12.42 36.12
N GLU A 43 13.07 12.55 37.37
CA GLU A 43 13.46 11.62 38.42
C GLU A 43 13.05 10.20 38.03
N GLU A 44 14.00 9.27 38.06
CA GLU A 44 13.73 7.86 37.86
C GLU A 44 12.77 7.36 38.95
N LYS A 45 11.54 7.05 38.56
CA LYS A 45 10.58 6.39 39.44
C LYS A 45 11.08 4.97 39.71
N LYS A 46 11.71 4.76 40.87
CA LYS A 46 11.96 3.41 41.41
C LYS A 46 10.64 2.69 41.61
N PHE A 47 10.41 1.65 40.83
CA PHE A 47 9.30 0.72 41.02
C PHE A 47 9.54 -0.07 42.32
N VAL A 48 8.73 0.20 43.34
CA VAL A 48 8.61 -0.67 44.50
C VAL A 48 7.43 -1.61 44.21
N PRO A 49 7.66 -2.91 43.96
CA PRO A 49 6.57 -3.84 43.74
C PRO A 49 5.63 -3.85 44.96
N PRO A 50 4.31 -3.81 44.77
CA PRO A 50 3.38 -3.97 45.87
C PRO A 50 3.60 -5.34 46.53
N LYS A 51 3.54 -5.40 47.87
CA LYS A 51 3.64 -6.67 48.60
C LYS A 51 2.61 -7.65 48.04
N ALA A 52 3.07 -8.85 47.70
CA ALA A 52 2.21 -9.91 47.19
C ALA A 52 1.08 -10.17 48.21
N VAL A 53 -0.17 -9.97 47.77
CA VAL A 53 -1.35 -10.33 48.55
C VAL A 53 -1.42 -11.87 48.57
N GLU A 54 -1.21 -12.48 49.74
CA GLU A 54 -1.42 -13.90 49.94
C GLU A 54 -2.90 -14.23 49.77
N ARG A 55 -3.27 -14.74 48.59
CA ARG A 55 -4.60 -15.28 48.34
C ARG A 55 -4.72 -16.64 49.04
N PRO A 56 -5.80 -16.91 49.81
CA PRO A 56 -6.03 -18.22 50.37
C PRO A 56 -6.12 -19.28 49.27
N LYS A 57 -5.18 -20.23 49.24
CA LYS A 57 -5.23 -21.38 48.33
C LYS A 57 -6.30 -22.37 48.81
N MET A 58 -7.37 -22.51 48.04
CA MET A 58 -8.36 -23.57 48.27
C MET A 58 -7.81 -24.91 47.77
N ASN A 59 -7.82 -25.93 48.63
CA ASN A 59 -7.44 -27.29 48.27
C ASN A 59 -8.54 -27.97 47.45
N LEU A 60 -8.36 -28.07 46.13
CA LEU A 60 -9.25 -28.81 45.25
C LEU A 60 -9.11 -30.33 45.48
N LYS A 61 -10.18 -30.98 45.93
CA LYS A 61 -10.26 -32.46 45.93
C LYS A 61 -10.44 -32.95 44.50
N LYS A 62 -9.45 -33.69 43.97
CA LYS A 62 -9.54 -34.35 42.66
C LYS A 62 -10.59 -35.47 42.68
N PRO A 63 -11.54 -35.52 41.72
CA PRO A 63 -12.40 -36.67 41.54
C PRO A 63 -11.59 -37.89 41.10
N LYS A 64 -11.73 -39.03 41.80
CA LYS A 64 -11.15 -40.31 41.38
C LYS A 64 -12.10 -41.00 40.41
N VAL A 65 -11.79 -40.94 39.11
CA VAL A 65 -12.47 -41.76 38.11
C VAL A 65 -11.53 -42.89 37.68
N LYS A 66 -11.97 -44.15 37.89
CA LYS A 66 -11.25 -45.35 37.45
C LYS A 66 -11.43 -45.53 35.95
N VAL A 67 -10.36 -45.32 35.18
CA VAL A 67 -10.33 -45.59 33.73
C VAL A 67 -10.15 -47.10 33.51
N LYS A 68 -11.14 -47.78 32.94
CA LYS A 68 -10.93 -49.10 32.30
C LYS A 68 -10.38 -48.87 30.90
N LYS A 69 -9.16 -49.36 30.64
CA LYS A 69 -8.59 -49.47 29.29
C LYS A 69 -9.38 -50.52 28.50
N THR A 70 -9.95 -50.14 27.35
CA THR A 70 -9.93 -50.92 26.08
C THR A 70 -10.68 -50.17 24.97
N SER A 71 -10.20 -50.38 23.74
CA SER A 71 -10.76 -50.02 22.43
C SER A 71 -10.74 -48.54 22.00
N LYS A 72 -9.89 -48.25 21.00
CA LYS A 72 -9.88 -47.02 20.20
C LYS A 72 -11.29 -46.70 19.67
N PRO A 73 -11.80 -45.46 19.79
CA PRO A 73 -13.00 -45.06 19.07
C PRO A 73 -12.64 -44.70 17.61
N LYS A 74 -13.47 -45.20 16.68
CA LYS A 74 -13.48 -44.84 15.26
C LYS A 74 -13.77 -43.35 15.06
N ALA A 75 -13.28 -42.80 13.95
CA ALA A 75 -13.53 -41.43 13.51
C ALA A 75 -15.02 -41.06 13.56
N THR A 76 -15.34 -39.98 14.29
CA THR A 76 -16.70 -39.46 14.42
C THR A 76 -17.08 -38.66 13.18
N THR A 77 -17.95 -39.24 12.37
CA THR A 77 -18.77 -38.56 11.37
C THR A 77 -19.63 -37.47 12.02
N ARG A 78 -19.59 -36.26 11.45
CA ARG A 78 -20.36 -35.08 11.83
C ARG A 78 -21.86 -35.38 11.82
N ILE A 79 -22.54 -35.14 12.94
CA ILE A 79 -24.00 -35.24 13.07
C ILE A 79 -24.61 -34.03 12.36
N VAL A 80 -25.35 -34.27 11.28
CA VAL A 80 -26.18 -33.28 10.60
C VAL A 80 -27.59 -33.37 11.15
N THR A 81 -28.11 -32.27 11.70
CA THR A 81 -29.52 -32.13 12.07
C THR A 81 -30.39 -32.21 10.81
N LYS A 82 -31.28 -33.22 10.76
CA LYS A 82 -32.26 -33.38 9.68
C LYS A 82 -33.29 -32.25 9.72
N VAL A 83 -33.18 -31.29 8.79
CA VAL A 83 -34.32 -30.48 8.34
C VAL A 83 -34.81 -31.09 7.03
N LYS A 84 -36.08 -31.53 6.98
CA LYS A 84 -36.72 -32.01 5.75
C LYS A 84 -36.79 -30.85 4.74
N ARG A 85 -36.00 -30.91 3.68
CA ARG A 85 -36.17 -30.07 2.48
C ARG A 85 -37.01 -30.81 1.43
N ALA A 86 -37.92 -30.07 0.81
CA ALA A 86 -38.62 -30.48 -0.40
C ALA A 86 -37.62 -30.70 -1.55
N SER A 87 -37.95 -31.60 -2.48
CA SER A 87 -37.08 -32.07 -3.56
C SER A 87 -36.65 -30.95 -4.51
N MET A 88 -35.34 -30.75 -4.66
CA MET A 88 -34.74 -30.13 -5.84
C MET A 88 -33.72 -31.11 -6.44
N PRO A 89 -33.53 -31.15 -7.77
CA PRO A 89 -32.60 -32.07 -8.40
C PRO A 89 -31.13 -31.76 -8.06
N ASP A 90 -30.36 -32.83 -7.95
CA ASP A 90 -28.96 -32.90 -7.50
C ASP A 90 -28.01 -32.19 -8.49
N ILE A 91 -27.25 -31.20 -8.01
CA ILE A 91 -26.06 -30.67 -8.71
C ILE A 91 -24.86 -31.22 -7.96
N GLN A 92 -24.13 -32.15 -8.58
CA GLN A 92 -22.89 -32.70 -8.04
C GLN A 92 -21.78 -31.66 -8.14
N LEU A 93 -21.26 -31.22 -7.00
CA LEU A 93 -19.97 -30.54 -6.91
C LEU A 93 -18.93 -31.54 -6.37
N PRO A 94 -17.71 -31.59 -6.92
CA PRO A 94 -16.65 -32.44 -6.38
C PRO A 94 -16.21 -31.98 -4.98
N GLU A 95 -15.90 -32.95 -4.12
CA GLU A 95 -15.44 -32.73 -2.75
C GLU A 95 -14.04 -32.08 -2.73
N MET A 96 -13.94 -30.86 -2.20
CA MET A 96 -12.65 -30.22 -1.87
C MET A 96 -12.17 -30.70 -0.50
N SER A 97 -11.34 -31.74 -0.50
CA SER A 97 -10.54 -32.17 0.65
C SER A 97 -9.06 -31.93 0.35
N GLY A 98 -8.47 -30.88 0.92
CA GLY A 98 -7.01 -30.65 0.87
C GLY A 98 -6.61 -29.18 0.86
N MET A 99 -6.77 -28.47 1.97
CA MET A 99 -6.19 -27.13 2.18
C MET A 99 -5.64 -27.05 3.59
N SER A 100 -4.42 -27.57 3.79
CA SER A 100 -3.65 -27.31 5.02
C SER A 100 -2.14 -27.57 4.91
N ASP A 101 -1.52 -27.57 3.73
CA ASP A 101 -0.05 -27.56 3.65
C ASP A 101 0.40 -27.04 2.28
N GLY A 102 1.04 -25.87 2.25
CA GLY A 102 1.51 -25.22 1.02
C GLY A 102 1.16 -23.73 0.89
N LEU A 103 1.55 -22.91 1.88
CA LEU A 103 1.50 -21.44 1.80
C LEU A 103 2.95 -20.91 1.83
N ALA A 104 3.67 -21.10 0.73
CA ALA A 104 4.90 -20.41 0.39
C ALA A 104 5.20 -20.69 -1.09
N GLY A 105 4.94 -19.73 -1.97
CA GLY A 105 5.37 -19.78 -3.36
C GLY A 105 4.28 -19.49 -4.38
N GLY A 106 4.42 -18.35 -5.08
CA GLY A 106 3.85 -18.12 -6.40
C GLY A 106 2.36 -17.78 -6.45
N ILE A 107 2.03 -16.50 -6.31
CA ILE A 107 0.81 -15.93 -6.89
C ILE A 107 1.26 -14.77 -7.78
N GLY A 108 1.42 -15.08 -9.06
CA GLY A 108 1.70 -14.14 -10.15
C GLY A 108 0.67 -14.40 -11.25
N GLY A 109 -0.08 -13.37 -11.60
CA GLY A 109 -1.20 -13.44 -12.54
C GLY A 109 -2.53 -13.06 -11.91
N PHE A 110 -2.76 -11.75 -11.75
CA PHE A 110 -4.10 -11.22 -11.57
C PHE A 110 -4.48 -10.35 -12.77
N GLU A 111 -5.28 -10.94 -13.67
CA GLU A 111 -6.62 -10.38 -13.95
C GLU A 111 -7.23 -9.97 -12.60
N ILE A 112 -7.89 -8.81 -12.51
CA ILE A 112 -8.47 -8.25 -11.29
C ILE A 112 -9.29 -9.30 -10.53
N MET A 113 -8.61 -10.04 -9.68
CA MET A 113 -9.14 -10.82 -8.58
C MET A 113 -8.54 -10.10 -7.40
N PRO A 114 -9.36 -9.40 -6.62
CA PRO A 114 -8.80 -8.56 -5.59
C PRO A 114 -8.18 -9.49 -4.56
N ASP A 115 -6.91 -9.26 -4.22
CA ASP A 115 -6.23 -10.04 -3.20
C ASP A 115 -7.11 -10.00 -1.94
N LEU A 116 -7.41 -11.17 -1.38
CA LEU A 116 -8.26 -11.27 -0.19
C LEU A 116 -7.59 -10.62 1.04
N THR A 117 -6.31 -10.25 0.91
CA THR A 117 -5.53 -9.45 1.86
C THR A 117 -5.43 -7.96 1.50
N GLU A 118 -5.94 -7.52 0.34
CA GLU A 118 -5.82 -6.15 -0.12
C GLU A 118 -6.72 -5.20 0.67
N VAL A 119 -6.11 -4.15 1.23
CA VAL A 119 -6.82 -3.05 1.87
C VAL A 119 -7.15 -2.02 0.79
N THR A 120 -8.43 -1.89 0.45
CA THR A 120 -8.92 -0.87 -0.49
C THR A 120 -9.58 0.29 0.26
N MET A 121 -9.82 1.42 -0.42
CA MET A 121 -10.62 2.52 0.13
C MET A 121 -12.10 2.16 0.37
N PHE A 122 -12.58 1.04 -0.19
CA PHE A 122 -13.93 0.50 0.01
C PHE A 122 -13.97 -0.58 1.12
N GLY A 123 -12.84 -0.90 1.74
CA GLY A 123 -12.69 -1.91 2.77
C GLY A 123 -11.75 -3.05 2.36
N ALA A 124 -11.51 -3.95 3.32
CA ALA A 124 -10.66 -5.11 3.17
C ALA A 124 -11.47 -6.39 2.92
N GLY A 125 -10.82 -7.43 2.40
CA GLY A 125 -11.44 -8.75 2.19
C GLY A 125 -11.71 -9.54 3.48
N GLN A 126 -11.12 -9.12 4.60
CA GLN A 126 -11.25 -9.77 5.92
C GLN A 126 -11.69 -8.78 6.98
N THR A 127 -12.46 -9.28 7.95
CA THR A 127 -12.89 -8.49 9.11
C THR A 127 -11.84 -8.50 10.21
N ILE A 128 -11.69 -7.36 10.88
CA ILE A 128 -10.98 -7.19 12.14
C ILE A 128 -11.92 -7.05 13.36
N GLY A 129 -13.24 -7.08 13.12
CA GLY A 129 -14.30 -7.20 14.13
C GLY A 129 -15.03 -5.90 14.48
N ASN A 130 -14.43 -4.75 14.22
CA ASN A 130 -15.01 -3.40 14.39
C ASN A 130 -15.31 -2.72 13.04
N ASP A 131 -15.49 -3.50 11.98
CA ASP A 131 -15.74 -3.00 10.62
C ASP A 131 -17.22 -2.83 10.31
N PHE A 132 -17.49 -2.08 9.25
CA PHE A 132 -18.76 -2.09 8.55
C PHE A 132 -18.74 -3.09 7.39
N VAL A 133 -19.72 -3.99 7.35
CA VAL A 133 -19.87 -4.98 6.28
C VAL A 133 -20.54 -4.33 5.07
N GLY A 134 -19.77 -4.16 4.00
CA GLY A 134 -20.18 -3.60 2.72
C GLY A 134 -20.76 -4.63 1.76
N THR A 135 -21.91 -4.29 1.18
CA THR A 135 -22.56 -5.05 0.11
C THR A 135 -22.73 -4.17 -1.12
N PHE A 136 -22.19 -4.63 -2.25
CA PHE A 136 -22.30 -3.94 -3.54
C PHE A 136 -23.49 -4.43 -4.37
N TYR A 137 -24.21 -3.48 -4.97
CA TYR A 137 -25.33 -3.71 -5.88
C TYR A 137 -25.07 -3.00 -7.20
N ASP A 138 -25.17 -3.76 -8.30
CA ASP A 138 -25.25 -3.17 -9.64
C ASP A 138 -26.71 -3.11 -10.08
N MET A 139 -27.25 -1.91 -10.18
CA MET A 139 -28.64 -1.70 -10.55
C MET A 139 -28.87 -1.74 -12.07
N LYS A 140 -27.80 -1.86 -12.86
CA LYS A 140 -27.83 -2.12 -14.30
C LYS A 140 -27.97 -3.61 -14.63
N ARG A 141 -28.00 -4.48 -13.62
CA ARG A 141 -28.13 -5.93 -13.79
C ARG A 141 -29.28 -6.47 -12.94
N ASP A 142 -29.97 -7.47 -13.46
CA ASP A 142 -30.95 -8.23 -12.69
C ASP A 142 -30.24 -9.17 -11.70
N ARG A 143 -31.00 -9.80 -10.80
CA ARG A 143 -30.48 -10.75 -9.80
C ARG A 143 -29.69 -11.95 -10.38
N ARG A 144 -29.80 -12.21 -11.69
CA ARG A 144 -29.10 -13.30 -12.40
C ARG A 144 -27.83 -12.78 -13.09
N GLY A 145 -27.54 -11.49 -13.00
CA GLY A 145 -26.41 -10.84 -13.66
C GLY A 145 -26.69 -10.39 -15.09
N SER A 146 -27.92 -10.53 -15.59
CA SER A 146 -28.27 -10.08 -16.94
C SER A 146 -28.47 -8.57 -16.98
N ALA A 147 -27.95 -7.92 -18.02
CA ALA A 147 -28.11 -6.48 -18.19
C ALA A 147 -29.59 -6.08 -18.29
N ILE A 148 -29.97 -5.01 -17.60
CA ILE A 148 -31.30 -4.40 -17.64
C ILE A 148 -31.17 -2.88 -17.82
N PRO A 149 -32.10 -2.23 -18.53
CA PRO A 149 -32.13 -0.77 -18.61
C PRO A 149 -32.36 -0.16 -17.22
N HIS A 150 -31.56 0.84 -16.86
CA HIS A 150 -31.72 1.59 -15.63
C HIS A 150 -31.22 3.03 -15.82
N SER A 151 -32.14 3.99 -15.82
CA SER A 151 -31.77 5.41 -15.97
C SER A 151 -31.32 6.02 -14.64
N GLN A 152 -30.71 7.20 -14.70
CA GLN A 152 -30.31 7.98 -13.53
C GLN A 152 -31.52 8.38 -12.69
N GLU A 153 -32.64 8.76 -13.33
CA GLU A 153 -33.87 9.16 -12.64
C GLU A 153 -34.51 7.97 -11.91
N GLN A 154 -34.61 6.83 -12.59
CA GLN A 154 -35.12 5.61 -11.98
C GLN A 154 -34.24 5.17 -10.80
N PHE A 155 -32.91 5.30 -10.93
CA PHE A 155 -31.96 4.99 -9.86
C PHE A 155 -32.18 5.89 -8.64
N LYS A 156 -32.26 7.21 -8.84
CA LYS A 156 -32.53 8.18 -7.78
C LYS A 156 -33.83 7.87 -7.04
N GLU A 157 -34.90 7.57 -7.76
CA GLU A 157 -36.18 7.21 -7.14
C GLU A 157 -36.10 5.87 -6.39
N ASP A 158 -35.42 4.84 -6.91
CA ASP A 158 -35.24 3.57 -6.20
C ASP A 158 -34.40 3.69 -4.91
N VAL A 159 -33.39 4.58 -4.91
CA VAL A 159 -32.58 4.90 -3.72
C VAL A 159 -33.43 5.64 -2.68
N LYS A 160 -34.18 6.66 -3.12
CA LYS A 160 -35.11 7.41 -2.27
C LYS A 160 -36.17 6.49 -1.66
N ASP A 161 -36.74 5.59 -2.46
CA ASP A 161 -37.70 4.58 -2.01
C ASP A 161 -37.10 3.65 -0.95
N PHE A 162 -35.86 3.22 -1.13
CA PHE A 162 -35.13 2.43 -0.14
C PHE A 162 -34.99 3.18 1.19
N MET A 163 -34.64 4.47 1.15
CA MET A 163 -34.51 5.30 2.35
C MET A 163 -35.87 5.45 3.07
N LEU A 164 -36.94 5.76 2.34
CA LEU A 164 -38.30 5.90 2.87
C LEU A 164 -38.85 4.58 3.44
N LYS A 165 -38.45 3.44 2.89
CA LYS A 165 -38.85 2.09 3.36
C LYS A 165 -37.99 1.55 4.50
N GLY A 166 -37.19 2.41 5.13
CA GLY A 166 -36.40 2.08 6.32
C GLY A 166 -35.20 1.21 6.03
N TRP A 167 -34.54 1.42 4.88
CA TRP A 167 -33.23 0.85 4.55
C TRP A 167 -33.21 -0.69 4.45
N LYS A 168 -34.34 -1.27 4.02
CA LYS A 168 -34.51 -2.72 3.88
C LYS A 168 -33.90 -3.21 2.56
N PRO A 169 -32.87 -4.07 2.56
CA PRO A 169 -32.24 -4.56 1.33
C PRO A 169 -33.18 -5.33 0.39
N SER A 170 -34.32 -5.81 0.91
CA SER A 170 -35.36 -6.46 0.10
C SER A 170 -35.91 -5.56 -1.02
N VAL A 171 -35.82 -4.23 -0.88
CA VAL A 171 -36.22 -3.27 -1.93
C VAL A 171 -35.37 -3.46 -3.20
N TRP A 172 -34.12 -3.88 -3.05
CA TRP A 172 -33.20 -4.11 -4.17
C TRP A 172 -33.04 -5.58 -4.56
N ALA A 173 -33.88 -6.49 -4.04
CA ALA A 173 -33.78 -7.93 -4.32
C ALA A 173 -33.96 -8.30 -5.80
N ARG A 174 -34.38 -7.36 -6.66
CA ARG A 174 -34.44 -7.55 -8.12
C ARG A 174 -33.09 -7.33 -8.81
N PHE A 175 -32.18 -6.59 -8.20
CA PHE A 175 -30.89 -6.21 -8.76
C PHE A 175 -29.80 -7.21 -8.46
N TYR A 176 -28.73 -7.14 -9.24
CA TYR A 176 -27.52 -7.90 -9.00
C TYR A 176 -26.85 -7.45 -7.70
N ARG A 177 -26.32 -8.43 -6.96
CA ARG A 177 -25.55 -8.21 -5.74
C ARG A 177 -24.25 -8.98 -5.90
N SER A 178 -23.11 -8.29 -5.76
CA SER A 178 -21.81 -8.97 -5.80
C SER A 178 -21.75 -10.05 -4.71
N PRO A 179 -21.17 -11.23 -5.01
CA PRO A 179 -20.94 -12.27 -4.00
C PRO A 179 -19.84 -11.86 -3.00
N ARG A 180 -18.97 -10.90 -3.36
CA ARG A 180 -17.91 -10.40 -2.49
C ARG A 180 -18.46 -9.35 -1.54
N THR A 181 -18.07 -9.45 -0.28
CA THR A 181 -18.28 -8.41 0.73
C THR A 181 -16.95 -7.81 1.13
N LEU A 182 -16.94 -6.53 1.47
CA LEU A 182 -15.78 -5.84 2.01
C LEU A 182 -16.07 -5.37 3.44
N TYR A 183 -15.01 -5.19 4.22
CA TYR A 183 -15.07 -4.76 5.61
C TYR A 183 -14.37 -3.40 5.72
N ALA A 184 -15.15 -2.34 5.91
CA ALA A 184 -14.67 -0.96 5.90
C ALA A 184 -14.58 -0.40 7.33
N THR A 185 -13.42 0.18 7.67
CA THR A 185 -13.22 0.90 8.94
C THR A 185 -13.42 2.40 8.79
N THR A 186 -13.52 2.91 7.57
CA THR A 186 -13.67 4.33 7.25
C THR A 186 -14.44 4.51 5.93
N PHE A 187 -15.02 5.69 5.72
CA PHE A 187 -15.66 6.10 4.47
C PHE A 187 -14.97 7.37 3.96
N ALA A 188 -13.70 7.20 3.59
CA ALA A 188 -12.83 8.28 3.12
C ALA A 188 -12.31 7.95 1.72
N ILE A 189 -13.21 7.99 0.74
CA ILE A 189 -12.89 7.81 -0.68
C ILE A 189 -12.68 9.19 -1.30
N PRO A 190 -11.43 9.64 -1.51
CA PRO A 190 -11.16 10.88 -2.24
C PRO A 190 -11.60 10.80 -3.71
N PRO A 191 -11.48 11.90 -4.49
CA PRO A 191 -11.79 11.89 -5.92
C PRO A 191 -10.97 10.85 -6.69
N VAL A 192 -11.63 9.80 -7.18
CA VAL A 192 -11.05 8.67 -7.91
C VAL A 192 -11.96 8.22 -9.04
N PRO A 193 -11.52 7.34 -9.97
CA PRO A 193 -12.44 6.74 -10.93
C PRO A 193 -13.53 5.91 -10.25
N SER A 194 -14.78 6.16 -10.61
CA SER A 194 -15.97 5.43 -10.17
C SER A 194 -15.94 3.91 -10.42
N SER A 195 -15.15 3.45 -11.40
CA SER A 195 -14.94 2.02 -11.69
C SER A 195 -14.19 1.27 -10.59
N LEU A 196 -13.47 1.96 -9.70
CA LEU A 196 -12.73 1.32 -8.62
C LEU A 196 -13.64 0.62 -7.61
N ALA A 197 -14.88 1.09 -7.42
CA ALA A 197 -15.80 0.45 -6.48
C ALA A 197 -16.20 -0.95 -6.97
N PRO A 198 -16.77 -1.14 -8.18
CA PRO A 198 -17.02 -2.48 -8.70
C PRO A 198 -15.77 -3.39 -8.69
N GLU A 199 -14.61 -2.87 -9.10
CA GLU A 199 -13.34 -3.61 -9.08
C GLU A 199 -12.98 -4.11 -7.68
N ALA A 200 -13.06 -3.27 -6.63
CA ALA A 200 -12.83 -3.68 -5.25
C ALA A 200 -13.79 -4.79 -4.78
N PHE A 201 -15.02 -4.79 -5.30
CA PHE A 201 -16.03 -5.83 -5.06
C PHE A 201 -15.93 -7.02 -6.03
N GLY A 202 -14.82 -7.18 -6.76
CA GLY A 202 -14.56 -8.32 -7.64
C GLY A 202 -15.40 -8.32 -8.92
N GLU A 203 -15.80 -7.14 -9.39
CA GLU A 203 -16.66 -6.94 -10.56
C GLU A 203 -15.99 -6.00 -11.59
N PRO A 204 -14.75 -6.29 -12.05
CA PRO A 204 -13.94 -5.38 -12.87
C PRO A 204 -14.55 -4.99 -14.22
N ASP A 205 -15.41 -5.86 -14.78
CA ASP A 205 -16.08 -5.62 -16.06
C ASP A 205 -17.30 -4.68 -15.92
N THR A 206 -17.56 -4.18 -14.71
CA THR A 206 -18.69 -3.30 -14.43
C THR A 206 -18.32 -1.87 -14.69
N ILE A 207 -19.01 -1.25 -15.64
CA ILE A 207 -18.92 0.18 -15.87
C ILE A 207 -19.38 0.92 -14.59
N GLY A 208 -18.58 1.88 -14.14
CA GLY A 208 -18.72 2.58 -12.86
C GLY A 208 -19.86 3.62 -12.82
N TYR A 209 -21.10 3.25 -13.14
CA TYR A 209 -22.27 4.12 -12.95
C TYR A 209 -23.48 3.32 -12.45
N VAL A 210 -24.46 3.97 -11.80
CA VAL A 210 -25.72 3.35 -11.36
C VAL A 210 -25.46 2.12 -10.48
N TRP A 211 -24.63 2.31 -9.44
CA TRP A 211 -24.29 1.30 -8.45
C TRP A 211 -24.39 1.85 -7.03
N ILE A 212 -24.62 0.94 -6.07
CA ILE A 212 -24.70 1.28 -4.64
C ILE A 212 -23.81 0.35 -3.85
N THR A 213 -23.13 0.89 -2.84
CA THR A 213 -22.61 0.08 -1.74
C THR A 213 -23.32 0.44 -0.44
N HIS A 214 -23.85 -0.57 0.24
CA HIS A 214 -24.53 -0.44 1.52
C HIS A 214 -23.74 -1.16 2.60
N TYR A 215 -23.28 -0.38 3.58
CA TYR A 215 -22.47 -0.79 4.71
C TYR A 215 -23.30 -0.84 5.99
N LYS A 216 -23.15 -1.91 6.78
CA LYS A 216 -23.78 -2.04 8.10
C LYS A 216 -22.75 -2.38 9.17
N GLY A 217 -22.81 -1.70 10.31
CA GLY A 217 -21.88 -1.90 11.40
C GLY A 217 -22.40 -1.33 12.71
N GLN A 218 -21.54 -1.33 13.72
CA GLN A 218 -21.82 -0.75 15.04
C GLN A 218 -21.02 0.53 15.21
N LEU A 219 -21.67 1.54 15.78
CA LEU A 219 -21.09 2.81 16.16
C LEU A 219 -20.99 2.85 17.69
N VAL A 220 -19.78 2.86 18.23
CA VAL A 220 -19.52 2.85 19.68
C VAL A 220 -18.27 3.66 19.99
N TYR A 221 -18.19 4.20 21.20
CA TYR A 221 -17.04 4.96 21.69
C TYR A 221 -16.81 4.62 23.17
N PRO A 222 -15.57 4.60 23.69
CA PRO A 222 -15.32 4.13 25.07
C PRO A 222 -15.75 5.14 26.14
N GLU A 223 -16.06 6.38 25.73
CA GLU A 223 -16.49 7.48 26.60
C GLU A 223 -17.78 8.10 26.08
N ASP A 224 -18.44 8.92 26.90
CA ASP A 224 -19.56 9.74 26.44
C ASP A 224 -19.03 10.74 25.40
N ILE A 225 -19.64 10.78 24.21
CA ILE A 225 -19.25 11.71 23.15
C ILE A 225 -20.48 12.27 22.44
N THR A 226 -20.43 13.57 22.14
CA THR A 226 -21.38 14.20 21.22
C THR A 226 -20.61 14.70 20.00
N PHE A 227 -21.03 14.24 18.82
CA PHE A 227 -20.37 14.55 17.56
C PHE A 227 -21.39 14.62 16.42
N ARG A 228 -20.99 15.10 15.25
CA ARG A 228 -21.78 15.03 14.02
C ARG A 228 -20.91 14.72 12.82
N PHE A 229 -21.55 14.23 11.77
CA PHE A 229 -20.90 13.96 10.51
C PHE A 229 -20.88 15.19 9.59
N TRP A 230 -19.79 15.36 8.85
CA TRP A 230 -19.72 16.19 7.65
C TRP A 230 -19.52 15.26 6.46
N GLY A 231 -20.35 15.39 5.44
CA GLY A 231 -20.37 14.50 4.29
C GLY A 231 -20.11 15.21 2.98
N GLN A 232 -19.47 14.54 2.05
CA GLN A 232 -19.55 14.87 0.63
C GLN A 232 -19.70 13.59 -0.17
N GLY A 233 -20.72 13.53 -1.01
CA GLY A 233 -20.98 12.43 -1.93
C GLY A 233 -21.01 12.92 -3.36
N ASP A 234 -20.22 12.27 -4.20
CA ASP A 234 -20.21 12.33 -5.66
C ASP A 234 -20.38 10.88 -6.13
N ASP A 235 -21.61 10.37 -6.28
CA ASP A 235 -22.85 11.14 -6.37
C ASP A 235 -23.69 11.22 -5.09
N LEU A 236 -23.52 10.30 -4.13
CA LEU A 236 -24.30 10.29 -2.88
C LEU A 236 -23.58 9.54 -1.76
N ILE A 237 -23.63 10.12 -0.55
CA ILE A 237 -23.42 9.45 0.74
C ILE A 237 -24.62 9.72 1.65
N ALA A 238 -25.13 8.68 2.30
CA ALA A 238 -26.15 8.81 3.34
C ALA A 238 -25.76 8.00 4.58
N VAL A 239 -26.10 8.52 5.76
CA VAL A 239 -25.81 7.89 7.05
C VAL A 239 -27.09 7.79 7.88
N ARG A 240 -27.33 6.59 8.40
CA ARG A 240 -28.41 6.28 9.33
C ARG A 240 -27.82 5.74 10.62
N VAL A 241 -28.25 6.27 11.76
CA VAL A 241 -27.81 5.85 13.10
C VAL A 241 -29.04 5.61 13.96
N ASP A 242 -29.10 4.43 14.58
CA ASP A 242 -30.21 3.98 15.43
C ASP A 242 -31.59 4.23 14.80
N GLY A 243 -31.68 3.87 13.52
CA GLY A 243 -32.92 3.98 12.77
C GLY A 243 -33.23 5.35 12.15
N GLU A 244 -32.49 6.39 12.52
CA GLU A 244 -32.69 7.77 12.07
C GLU A 244 -31.64 8.22 11.04
N ILE A 245 -32.07 8.92 9.98
CA ILE A 245 -31.15 9.50 9.00
C ILE A 245 -30.47 10.72 9.63
N LYS A 246 -29.13 10.68 9.70
CA LYS A 246 -28.30 11.75 10.30
C LYS A 246 -27.62 12.62 9.25
N LEU A 247 -27.47 12.13 8.02
CA LEU A 247 -26.83 12.84 6.92
C LEU A 247 -27.30 12.28 5.58
N ILE A 248 -27.61 13.15 4.63
CA ILE A 248 -27.63 12.86 3.19
C ILE A 248 -26.82 13.95 2.50
N SER A 249 -25.78 13.58 1.78
CA SER A 249 -24.99 14.48 0.94
C SER A 249 -24.93 13.89 -0.46
N ALA A 250 -25.57 14.55 -1.41
CA ALA A 250 -25.55 14.18 -2.81
C ALA A 250 -24.99 15.34 -3.65
N TRP A 251 -24.57 15.05 -4.87
CA TRP A 251 -24.00 16.05 -5.76
C TRP A 251 -24.95 17.25 -5.94
N THR A 252 -24.44 18.44 -5.63
CA THR A 252 -25.11 19.72 -5.89
C THR A 252 -24.39 20.47 -6.98
N SER A 253 -25.17 21.15 -7.83
CA SER A 253 -24.69 22.00 -8.91
C SER A 253 -25.02 23.45 -8.60
N SER A 254 -24.00 24.28 -8.45
CA SER A 254 -24.14 25.73 -8.20
C SER A 254 -24.24 26.57 -9.48
N SER A 255 -24.02 25.96 -10.64
CA SER A 255 -23.89 26.61 -11.95
C SER A 255 -24.99 26.25 -12.97
N GLY A 256 -26.10 25.68 -12.50
CA GLY A 256 -27.28 25.37 -13.34
C GLY A 256 -27.25 24.02 -14.06
N GLY A 257 -26.24 23.18 -13.81
CA GLY A 257 -26.27 21.75 -14.15
C GLY A 257 -27.20 20.93 -13.24
N GLU A 258 -27.42 19.65 -13.55
CA GLU A 258 -28.32 18.78 -12.78
C GLU A 258 -27.82 18.55 -11.34
N SER A 259 -28.69 18.79 -10.36
CA SER A 259 -28.48 18.52 -8.94
C SER A 259 -29.12 17.19 -8.59
N HIS A 260 -28.33 16.23 -8.10
CA HIS A 260 -28.89 14.96 -7.61
C HIS A 260 -29.53 15.11 -6.23
N ALA A 261 -29.10 16.10 -5.44
CA ALA A 261 -29.62 16.38 -4.10
C ALA A 261 -31.11 16.70 -4.05
N ASP A 262 -31.66 17.27 -5.13
CA ASP A 262 -33.05 17.73 -5.20
C ASP A 262 -34.05 16.60 -4.96
N VAL A 263 -33.73 15.38 -5.41
CA VAL A 263 -34.58 14.19 -5.25
C VAL A 263 -34.60 13.70 -3.80
N PHE A 264 -33.52 13.91 -3.05
CA PHE A 264 -33.37 13.41 -1.67
C PHE A 264 -33.78 14.42 -0.60
N TYR A 265 -33.90 15.69 -0.96
CA TYR A 265 -34.37 16.75 -0.10
C TYR A 265 -35.71 16.51 0.63
N PRO A 266 -36.74 15.85 0.05
CA PRO A 266 -37.94 15.49 0.78
C PRO A 266 -37.72 14.41 1.86
N VAL A 267 -36.61 13.66 1.79
CA VAL A 267 -36.25 12.60 2.74
C VAL A 267 -35.50 13.19 3.94
N TRP A 268 -34.49 14.01 3.67
CA TRP A 268 -33.68 14.66 4.71
C TRP A 268 -33.01 15.93 4.16
N ARG A 269 -32.81 16.91 5.03
CA ARG A 269 -31.99 18.10 4.77
C ARG A 269 -31.22 18.47 6.03
N SER A 270 -30.06 19.10 5.85
CA SER A 270 -29.30 19.64 6.96
C SER A 270 -30.12 20.66 7.75
N LYS A 271 -30.11 20.54 9.08
CA LYS A 271 -30.66 21.55 10.01
C LYS A 271 -29.70 22.75 10.21
N PHE A 272 -28.53 22.73 9.56
CA PHE A 272 -27.47 23.73 9.70
C PHE A 272 -27.14 24.45 8.38
N PRO A 273 -28.11 25.09 7.71
CA PRO A 273 -27.91 25.69 6.38
C PRO A 273 -26.88 26.83 6.34
N SER A 274 -26.52 27.42 7.49
CA SER A 274 -25.52 28.50 7.56
C SER A 274 -24.07 28.03 7.39
N ILE A 275 -23.83 26.72 7.54
CA ILE A 275 -22.51 26.08 7.46
C ILE A 275 -22.48 24.87 6.51
N SER A 276 -23.63 24.31 6.16
CA SER A 276 -23.77 23.31 5.10
C SER A 276 -23.56 23.94 3.72
N GLU A 277 -22.98 23.18 2.80
CA GLU A 277 -22.70 23.56 1.40
C GLU A 277 -21.81 24.80 1.25
N LYS A 278 -21.00 25.09 2.27
CA LYS A 278 -20.18 26.32 2.35
C LYS A 278 -18.69 26.07 2.17
N TYR A 279 -18.20 24.96 2.71
CA TYR A 279 -16.78 24.66 2.77
C TYR A 279 -16.45 23.46 1.87
N PRO A 280 -15.41 23.56 1.03
CA PRO A 280 -15.06 22.50 0.10
C PRO A 280 -14.40 21.33 0.82
N ILE A 281 -14.83 20.11 0.50
CA ILE A 281 -14.14 18.86 0.84
C ILE A 281 -14.16 17.93 -0.38
N GLY A 282 -13.01 17.32 -0.70
CA GLY A 282 -12.89 16.46 -1.88
C GLY A 282 -13.09 17.26 -3.17
N ASN A 283 -14.12 16.92 -3.94
CA ASN A 283 -14.44 17.59 -5.20
C ASN A 283 -15.72 18.45 -5.18
N ASN A 284 -16.39 18.59 -4.03
CA ASN A 284 -17.57 19.45 -3.90
C ASN A 284 -17.66 20.07 -2.49
N MET A 285 -18.80 20.67 -2.13
CA MET A 285 -19.03 21.28 -0.82
C MET A 285 -19.50 20.25 0.22
N ALA A 286 -19.06 20.42 1.47
CA ALA A 286 -19.48 19.59 2.59
C ALA A 286 -20.93 19.87 3.01
N VAL A 287 -21.70 18.82 3.28
CA VAL A 287 -23.02 18.87 3.93
C VAL A 287 -22.88 18.51 5.40
N VAL A 288 -23.53 19.28 6.27
CA VAL A 288 -23.42 19.10 7.74
C VAL A 288 -24.60 18.28 8.28
N GLY A 289 -24.29 17.19 8.96
CA GLY A 289 -25.26 16.27 9.55
C GLY A 289 -25.79 16.70 10.92
N ASP A 290 -26.72 15.90 11.44
CA ASP A 290 -27.30 16.06 12.77
C ASP A 290 -26.34 15.61 13.89
N TRP A 291 -26.47 16.22 15.07
CA TRP A 291 -25.74 15.78 16.27
C TRP A 291 -26.19 14.39 16.72
N ILE A 292 -25.21 13.60 17.15
CA ILE A 292 -25.32 12.24 17.66
C ILE A 292 -24.63 12.21 19.02
N THR A 293 -25.29 11.63 20.02
CA THR A 293 -24.70 11.41 21.35
C THR A 293 -24.58 9.91 21.58
N LEU A 294 -23.35 9.44 21.83
CA LEU A 294 -23.08 8.08 22.27
C LEU A 294 -22.81 8.08 23.78
N LYS A 295 -23.31 7.04 24.44
CA LYS A 295 -22.91 6.71 25.81
C LYS A 295 -21.73 5.76 25.80
N ALA A 296 -20.86 5.92 26.79
CA ALA A 296 -19.65 5.12 26.94
C ALA A 296 -19.93 3.61 26.81
N GLY A 297 -19.37 2.99 25.78
CA GLY A 297 -19.46 1.55 25.53
C GLY A 297 -20.84 1.05 25.09
N GLU A 298 -21.81 1.93 24.85
CA GLU A 298 -23.14 1.55 24.36
C GLU A 298 -23.17 1.64 22.82
N PRO A 299 -23.19 0.51 22.11
CA PRO A 299 -23.19 0.53 20.65
C PRO A 299 -24.56 0.93 20.09
N MET A 300 -24.54 1.69 18.99
CA MET A 300 -25.71 1.99 18.16
C MET A 300 -25.53 1.36 16.77
N ASP A 301 -26.63 0.86 16.19
CA ASP A 301 -26.62 0.41 14.80
C ASP A 301 -26.33 1.61 13.88
N MET A 302 -25.40 1.44 12.94
CA MET A 302 -25.11 2.44 11.91
C MET A 302 -25.09 1.80 10.53
N GLU A 303 -25.70 2.50 9.57
CA GLU A 303 -25.70 2.14 8.16
C GLU A 303 -25.17 3.31 7.34
N VAL A 304 -24.31 3.01 6.36
CA VAL A 304 -23.77 3.98 5.42
C VAL A 304 -24.05 3.50 4.01
N LEU A 305 -24.65 4.36 3.20
CA LEU A 305 -24.91 4.13 1.79
C LEU A 305 -24.04 5.09 1.01
N ILE A 306 -23.25 4.56 0.08
CA ILE A 306 -22.55 5.36 -0.93
C ILE A 306 -23.02 4.90 -2.31
N SER A 307 -23.15 5.83 -3.25
CA SER A 307 -23.57 5.48 -4.61
C SER A 307 -23.04 6.41 -5.68
N GLU A 308 -22.99 5.88 -6.88
CA GLU A 308 -22.62 6.57 -8.11
C GLU A 308 -23.79 6.52 -9.08
N ILE A 309 -24.19 7.67 -9.62
CA ILE A 309 -25.36 7.81 -10.50
C ILE A 309 -24.88 8.04 -11.94
N THR A 310 -23.88 8.89 -12.12
CA THR A 310 -23.43 9.41 -13.41
C THR A 310 -22.22 8.65 -13.93
N GLY A 311 -21.34 8.22 -13.04
CA GLY A 311 -20.02 7.70 -13.37
C GLY A 311 -19.02 8.80 -13.67
N GLY A 312 -17.75 8.40 -13.82
CA GLY A 312 -16.65 9.33 -14.03
C GLY A 312 -15.75 9.43 -12.81
N VAL A 313 -15.67 10.62 -12.20
CA VAL A 313 -15.07 10.80 -10.87
C VAL A 313 -16.10 10.38 -9.84
N PHE A 314 -15.64 9.65 -8.83
CA PHE A 314 -16.39 9.31 -7.64
C PHE A 314 -15.66 9.88 -6.43
N CYS A 315 -16.41 10.39 -5.46
CA CYS A 315 -15.88 10.85 -4.19
C CYS A 315 -16.90 10.57 -3.08
N SER A 316 -16.43 10.12 -1.93
CA SER A 316 -17.28 9.89 -0.76
C SER A 316 -16.48 10.07 0.51
N LEU A 317 -16.66 11.22 1.15
CA LEU A 317 -15.95 11.59 2.37
C LEU A 317 -16.95 11.71 3.52
N LEU A 318 -16.69 10.96 4.60
CA LEU A 318 -17.37 11.09 5.88
C LEU A 318 -16.37 11.55 6.95
N LEU A 319 -16.55 12.78 7.42
CA LEU A 319 -15.71 13.42 8.42
C LEU A 319 -16.47 13.60 9.73
N VAL A 320 -15.74 13.82 10.84
CA VAL A 320 -16.31 13.91 12.19
C VAL A 320 -15.96 15.24 12.82
N GLU A 321 -16.98 15.94 13.33
CA GLU A 321 -16.83 17.09 14.21
C GLU A 321 -17.31 16.71 15.60
N VAL A 322 -16.43 16.81 16.60
CA VAL A 322 -16.76 16.62 18.01
C VAL A 322 -17.23 17.94 18.60
N GLN A 323 -18.28 17.89 19.40
CA GLN A 323 -18.88 19.09 19.99
C GLN A 323 -17.88 19.78 20.92
N GLY A 324 -17.62 21.06 20.65
CA GLY A 324 -16.74 21.90 21.48
C GLY A 324 -15.25 21.77 21.19
N GLU A 325 -14.84 20.92 20.25
CA GLU A 325 -13.46 20.88 19.77
C GLU A 325 -13.18 21.96 18.72
N GLU A 326 -11.92 22.43 18.69
CA GLU A 326 -11.43 23.35 17.68
C GLU A 326 -10.56 22.61 16.66
N TYR A 327 -10.74 22.95 15.39
CA TYR A 327 -10.02 22.32 14.28
C TYR A 327 -9.19 23.34 13.51
N PRO A 328 -8.01 22.95 12.99
CA PRO A 328 -7.24 23.79 12.08
C PRO A 328 -8.11 24.22 10.89
N LYS A 329 -7.92 25.44 10.41
CA LYS A 329 -8.65 25.93 9.23
C LYS A 329 -8.05 25.37 7.94
N ASN A 330 -8.91 24.97 7.04
CA ASN A 330 -8.60 24.68 5.65
C ASN A 330 -8.29 26.01 4.92
N TYR A 331 -7.21 26.03 4.16
CA TYR A 331 -6.70 27.22 3.47
C TYR A 331 -7.66 27.78 2.40
N PHE A 332 -8.44 26.94 1.71
CA PHE A 332 -9.23 27.41 0.55
C PHE A 332 -10.39 28.33 0.92
N ARG A 333 -11.09 28.06 2.02
CA ARG A 333 -12.26 28.86 2.47
C ARG A 333 -12.40 29.00 3.98
N GLY A 334 -11.36 28.65 4.74
CA GLY A 334 -11.33 28.80 6.20
C GLY A 334 -12.25 27.85 6.98
N GLY A 335 -12.80 26.81 6.34
CA GLY A 335 -13.60 25.77 7.00
C GLY A 335 -12.75 24.89 7.92
N PRO A 336 -13.35 24.08 8.81
CA PRO A 336 -12.59 23.20 9.68
C PRO A 336 -11.98 22.03 8.90
N LYS A 337 -10.69 21.73 9.14
CA LYS A 337 -10.04 20.49 8.69
C LYS A 337 -10.37 19.38 9.68
N LEU A 338 -11.44 18.67 9.39
CA LEU A 338 -11.99 17.63 10.25
C LEU A 338 -11.27 16.29 10.07
N PRO A 339 -11.20 15.44 11.10
CA PRO A 339 -10.78 14.05 10.96
C PRO A 339 -11.78 13.21 10.17
N ILE A 340 -11.30 12.20 9.45
CA ILE A 340 -12.16 11.18 8.83
C ILE A 340 -12.87 10.36 9.92
N PHE A 341 -14.09 9.88 9.63
CA PHE A 341 -14.72 8.85 10.45
C PHE A 341 -13.88 7.57 10.38
N LYS A 342 -13.61 6.95 11.53
CA LYS A 342 -12.85 5.70 11.58
C LYS A 342 -13.25 4.84 12.78
N THR A 343 -13.31 3.53 12.61
CA THR A 343 -13.48 2.56 13.71
C THR A 343 -12.17 1.92 14.15
N GLU A 344 -11.12 2.04 13.33
CA GLU A 344 -9.75 1.62 13.61
C GLU A 344 -8.77 2.67 13.09
N GLU A 345 -7.56 2.72 13.64
CA GLU A 345 -6.50 3.52 13.03
C GLU A 345 -6.16 2.99 11.64
N PRO A 346 -6.18 3.83 10.59
CA PRO A 346 -5.78 3.40 9.25
C PRO A 346 -4.37 2.80 9.27
N THR A 347 -4.21 1.63 8.63
CA THR A 347 -2.88 1.13 8.30
C THR A 347 -2.17 2.13 7.40
N LEU A 348 -0.84 2.08 7.35
CA LEU A 348 -0.09 2.94 6.43
C LEU A 348 -0.53 2.73 4.97
N ASP A 349 -0.86 1.50 4.58
CA ASP A 349 -1.36 1.19 3.23
C ASP A 349 -2.69 1.90 2.93
N LEU A 350 -3.65 1.87 3.86
CA LEU A 350 -4.93 2.56 3.70
C LEU A 350 -4.73 4.07 3.69
N ALA A 351 -3.90 4.59 4.58
CA ALA A 351 -3.62 6.02 4.68
C ALA A 351 -2.97 6.54 3.38
N GLU A 352 -2.02 5.82 2.82
CA GLU A 352 -1.39 6.16 1.53
C GLU A 352 -2.39 6.09 0.36
N ALA A 353 -3.26 5.08 0.33
CA ALA A 353 -4.31 4.98 -0.69
C ALA A 353 -5.25 6.20 -0.67
N ILE A 354 -5.62 6.67 0.52
CA ILE A 354 -6.42 7.88 0.71
C ILE A 354 -5.59 9.12 0.33
N TRP A 355 -4.36 9.27 0.84
CA TRP A 355 -3.52 10.44 0.59
C TRP A 355 -3.15 10.65 -0.86
N ALA A 356 -3.02 9.56 -1.63
CA ALA A 356 -2.74 9.61 -3.07
C ALA A 356 -3.73 10.51 -3.82
N ASN A 357 -4.97 10.65 -3.36
CA ASN A 357 -5.99 11.47 -4.02
C ASN A 357 -6.69 12.48 -3.10
N LEU A 358 -6.35 12.52 -1.81
CA LEU A 358 -6.92 13.48 -0.85
C LEU A 358 -5.98 14.68 -0.65
N HIS A 359 -6.46 15.88 -0.98
CA HIS A 359 -5.69 17.11 -0.73
C HIS A 359 -5.43 17.31 0.78
N ALA A 360 -4.26 17.82 1.14
CA ALA A 360 -3.84 17.97 2.54
C ALA A 360 -4.76 18.87 3.39
N GLY A 361 -5.51 19.76 2.76
CA GLY A 361 -6.49 20.65 3.38
C GLY A 361 -7.86 20.02 3.68
N ASP A 362 -8.24 18.93 3.01
CA ASP A 362 -9.62 18.40 3.08
C ASP A 362 -9.96 17.76 4.41
N ALA A 363 -9.10 16.86 4.87
CA ALA A 363 -9.33 16.11 6.10
C ALA A 363 -8.02 15.66 6.74
N SER A 364 -8.12 15.34 8.03
CA SER A 364 -7.08 14.59 8.73
C SER A 364 -7.39 13.09 8.69
N VAL A 365 -6.45 12.28 8.19
CA VAL A 365 -6.61 10.81 8.10
C VAL A 365 -6.22 10.13 9.42
N THR A 366 -5.27 10.71 10.15
CA THR A 366 -4.63 10.09 11.33
C THR A 366 -5.15 10.61 12.65
N ASN A 367 -5.81 11.77 12.70
CA ASN A 367 -6.26 12.37 13.96
C ASN A 367 -7.75 12.08 14.20
N GLY A 368 -8.26 12.54 15.34
CA GLY A 368 -9.68 12.45 15.69
C GLY A 368 -10.05 11.15 16.42
N PRO A 369 -11.34 11.02 16.79
CA PRO A 369 -11.84 9.87 17.52
C PRO A 369 -11.77 8.58 16.69
N VAL A 370 -11.53 7.47 17.38
CA VAL A 370 -11.65 6.11 16.82
C VAL A 370 -12.85 5.43 17.48
N PHE A 371 -13.88 5.15 16.67
CA PHE A 371 -15.16 4.62 17.14
C PHE A 371 -15.10 3.10 17.34
N ARG A 372 -14.69 2.70 18.55
CA ARG A 372 -14.64 1.30 19.03
C ARG A 372 -14.85 1.25 20.54
N ASP A 373 -15.20 0.08 21.07
CA ASP A 373 -15.51 -0.15 22.50
C ASP A 373 -14.27 -0.52 23.34
N PHE A 374 -13.11 -0.68 22.72
CA PHE A 374 -11.84 -0.95 23.39
C PHE A 374 -10.78 0.13 23.10
N VAL A 375 -9.99 0.47 24.11
CA VAL A 375 -8.81 1.33 23.94
C VAL A 375 -7.63 0.44 23.57
N SER A 376 -7.11 0.57 22.33
CA SER A 376 -5.84 -0.11 22.01
C SER A 376 -4.72 0.51 22.84
N LYS A 377 -3.91 -0.32 23.48
CA LYS A 377 -2.66 0.14 24.10
C LYS A 377 -1.68 0.50 22.99
N GLY A 378 -1.61 1.78 22.64
CA GLY A 378 -0.46 2.39 21.97
C GLY A 378 0.04 1.64 20.74
N SER A 379 -0.75 1.61 19.68
CA SER A 379 -0.22 1.48 18.33
C SER A 379 -0.71 2.69 17.55
N THR A 380 0.09 3.74 17.49
CA THR A 380 0.05 4.57 16.28
C THR A 380 0.50 3.63 15.16
N GLY A 381 -0.40 3.21 14.28
CA GLY A 381 -0.12 2.29 13.16
C GLY A 381 0.99 2.77 12.20
N LEU A 382 1.53 3.96 12.46
CA LEU A 382 2.79 4.49 11.95
C LEU A 382 3.94 3.96 12.83
N GLY A 383 4.31 2.69 12.65
CA GLY A 383 5.59 2.20 13.15
C GLY A 383 6.72 3.05 12.55
N PRO A 384 7.81 3.32 13.29
CA PRO A 384 8.95 4.03 12.73
C PRO A 384 9.47 3.27 11.51
N ALA A 385 9.87 4.02 10.48
CA ALA A 385 10.61 3.46 9.36
C ALA A 385 11.80 2.64 9.89
N PRO A 386 12.10 1.46 9.30
CA PRO A 386 13.22 0.65 9.75
C PRO A 386 14.51 1.48 9.70
N GLU A 387 15.31 1.40 10.76
CA GLU A 387 16.59 2.09 10.81
C GLU A 387 17.50 1.62 9.67
N PRO A 388 18.30 2.53 9.08
CA PRO A 388 19.23 2.19 8.01
C PRO A 388 20.24 1.16 8.51
N VAL A 389 20.47 0.12 7.70
CA VAL A 389 21.41 -0.95 8.05
C VAL A 389 22.78 -0.58 7.51
N VAL A 390 23.75 -0.46 8.41
CA VAL A 390 25.17 -0.38 8.09
C VAL A 390 25.66 -1.82 7.92
N VAL A 391 26.06 -2.18 6.71
CA VAL A 391 26.70 -3.47 6.42
C VAL A 391 28.19 -3.30 6.69
N GLU A 392 28.72 -4.02 7.69
CA GLU A 392 30.16 -4.12 7.89
C GLU A 392 30.74 -5.13 6.91
N GLU A 393 31.56 -4.67 5.95
CA GLU A 393 32.37 -5.56 5.12
C GLU A 393 33.48 -6.17 5.98
N VAL A 394 33.49 -7.50 6.10
CA VAL A 394 34.59 -8.24 6.72
C VAL A 394 35.71 -8.36 5.69
N GLU A 395 36.84 -7.69 5.91
CA GLU A 395 38.06 -7.95 5.14
C GLU A 395 38.55 -9.38 5.43
N GLU A 396 38.44 -10.27 4.44
CA GLU A 396 39.07 -11.59 4.51
C GLU A 396 40.59 -11.46 4.33
N ASP A 397 41.36 -12.20 5.15
CA ASP A 397 42.81 -12.28 4.99
C ASP A 397 43.13 -12.87 3.60
N PRO A 398 43.92 -12.19 2.74
CA PRO A 398 44.27 -12.68 1.43
C PRO A 398 45.08 -14.00 1.46
N MET A 399 45.64 -14.37 2.62
CA MET A 399 46.46 -15.56 2.77
C MET A 399 45.65 -16.78 3.25
N ARG A 400 45.76 -17.91 2.54
CA ARG A 400 45.13 -19.18 2.95
C ARG A 400 46.03 -20.39 2.76
N VAL A 401 45.67 -21.48 3.42
CA VAL A 401 46.34 -22.78 3.26
C VAL A 401 45.64 -23.57 2.14
N TRP A 402 46.39 -23.85 1.08
CA TRP A 402 46.01 -24.68 -0.05
C TRP A 402 46.48 -26.11 0.18
N THR A 403 45.64 -27.09 -0.15
CA THR A 403 45.90 -28.52 0.01
C THR A 403 46.00 -29.19 -1.36
N LEU A 404 47.12 -29.86 -1.62
CA LEU A 404 47.30 -30.67 -2.80
C LEU A 404 46.69 -32.06 -2.62
N THR A 405 46.29 -32.72 -3.71
CA THR A 405 45.83 -34.12 -3.71
C THR A 405 46.88 -35.09 -3.16
N SER A 406 48.16 -34.69 -3.18
CA SER A 406 49.27 -35.42 -2.54
C SER A 406 49.33 -35.31 -1.01
N GLY A 407 48.46 -34.52 -0.37
CA GLY A 407 48.46 -34.24 1.07
C GLY A 407 49.42 -33.13 1.51
N LYS A 408 50.20 -32.54 0.59
CA LYS A 408 51.06 -31.39 0.87
C LYS A 408 50.23 -30.11 0.94
N THR A 409 50.55 -29.24 1.89
CA THR A 409 49.92 -27.92 2.03
C THR A 409 50.86 -26.79 1.66
N VAL A 410 50.29 -25.67 1.21
CA VAL A 410 51.00 -24.46 0.81
C VAL A 410 50.21 -23.25 1.29
N GLU A 411 50.83 -22.37 2.05
CA GLU A 411 50.22 -21.09 2.44
C GLU A 411 50.50 -20.03 1.36
N ALA A 412 49.45 -19.50 0.74
CA ALA A 412 49.56 -18.55 -0.37
C ALA A 412 48.27 -17.74 -0.60
N GLU A 413 48.44 -16.58 -1.24
CA GLU A 413 47.38 -15.70 -1.74
C GLU A 413 46.95 -16.12 -3.15
N PHE A 414 45.64 -16.17 -3.40
CA PHE A 414 45.09 -16.43 -4.74
C PHE A 414 45.38 -15.25 -5.68
N ILE A 415 45.87 -15.52 -6.88
CA ILE A 415 46.06 -14.48 -7.91
C ILE A 415 45.00 -14.60 -9.00
N THR A 416 44.99 -15.74 -9.72
CA THR A 416 44.14 -15.96 -10.90
C THR A 416 44.25 -17.39 -11.38
N VAL A 417 43.36 -17.81 -12.29
CA VAL A 417 43.48 -19.06 -13.05
C VAL A 417 43.84 -18.77 -14.49
N ILE A 418 44.93 -19.37 -14.98
CA ILE A 418 45.38 -19.24 -16.37
C ILE A 418 45.79 -20.60 -16.90
N GLY A 419 45.19 -21.03 -18.02
CA GLY A 419 45.59 -22.25 -18.73
C GLY A 419 45.41 -23.54 -17.91
N GLY A 420 44.36 -23.63 -17.08
CA GLY A 420 44.09 -24.80 -16.23
C GLY A 420 45.00 -24.92 -14.99
N GLN A 421 45.70 -23.83 -14.65
CA GLN A 421 46.56 -23.75 -13.46
C GLN A 421 46.14 -22.55 -12.61
N VAL A 422 46.13 -22.72 -11.29
CA VAL A 422 46.03 -21.61 -10.35
C VAL A 422 47.39 -20.96 -10.17
N ALA A 423 47.45 -19.64 -10.22
CA ALA A 423 48.62 -18.86 -9.84
C ALA A 423 48.45 -18.39 -8.39
N LEU A 424 49.40 -18.74 -7.53
CA LEU A 424 49.42 -18.42 -6.10
C LEU A 424 50.63 -17.57 -5.74
N LYS A 425 50.48 -16.60 -4.84
CA LYS A 425 51.55 -15.74 -4.33
C LYS A 425 51.93 -16.13 -2.90
N MET A 426 53.17 -16.55 -2.71
CA MET A 426 53.71 -16.98 -1.41
C MET A 426 54.03 -15.78 -0.51
N PRO A 427 54.25 -15.95 0.82
CA PRO A 427 54.50 -14.83 1.76
C PRO A 427 55.70 -13.93 1.41
N LYS A 428 56.60 -14.39 0.54
CA LYS A 428 57.79 -13.65 0.05
C LYS A 428 57.64 -13.12 -1.38
N GLY A 429 56.40 -13.04 -1.90
CA GLY A 429 56.09 -12.51 -3.23
C GLY A 429 56.39 -13.45 -4.41
N ARG A 430 56.95 -14.64 -4.16
CA ARG A 430 57.18 -15.65 -5.20
C ARG A 430 55.85 -16.18 -5.72
N GLN A 431 55.62 -16.12 -7.02
CA GLN A 431 54.45 -16.72 -7.65
C GLN A 431 54.73 -18.18 -8.04
N GLN A 432 53.75 -19.05 -7.85
CA GLN A 432 53.81 -20.45 -8.25
C GLN A 432 52.53 -20.84 -8.97
N LYS A 433 52.66 -21.56 -10.09
CA LYS A 433 51.52 -22.12 -10.83
C LYS A 433 51.33 -23.58 -10.44
N ILE A 434 50.12 -23.96 -10.06
CA ILE A 434 49.75 -25.31 -9.64
C ILE A 434 48.59 -25.78 -10.55
N PRO A 435 48.67 -26.96 -11.18
CA PRO A 435 47.56 -27.50 -11.96
C PRO A 435 46.30 -27.67 -11.10
N LEU A 436 45.12 -27.31 -11.62
CA LEU A 436 43.85 -27.45 -10.88
C LEU A 436 43.61 -28.89 -10.42
N ALA A 437 43.91 -29.88 -11.27
CA ALA A 437 43.80 -31.31 -10.94
C ALA A 437 44.70 -31.77 -9.76
N ALA A 438 45.63 -30.93 -9.30
CA ALA A 438 46.49 -31.21 -8.16
C ALA A 438 45.95 -30.63 -6.84
N LEU A 439 44.84 -29.89 -6.85
CA LEU A 439 44.23 -29.26 -5.67
C LEU A 439 43.14 -30.13 -5.04
N SER A 440 42.87 -29.89 -3.76
CA SER A 440 41.74 -30.48 -3.05
C SER A 440 40.40 -29.92 -3.55
N ASP A 441 39.31 -30.66 -3.33
CA ASP A 441 37.96 -30.23 -3.73
C ASP A 441 37.57 -28.89 -3.09
N ALA A 442 37.91 -28.68 -1.81
CA ALA A 442 37.64 -27.42 -1.09
C ALA A 442 38.42 -26.22 -1.65
N ASP A 443 39.60 -26.45 -2.24
CA ASP A 443 40.37 -25.38 -2.90
C ASP A 443 39.87 -25.11 -4.32
N LEU A 444 39.39 -26.14 -5.01
CA LEU A 444 38.72 -25.98 -6.30
C LEU A 444 37.42 -25.17 -6.15
N GLU A 445 36.63 -25.50 -5.13
CA GLU A 445 35.41 -24.76 -4.77
C GLU A 445 35.72 -23.30 -4.43
N TYR A 446 36.76 -23.04 -3.63
CA TYR A 446 37.18 -21.66 -3.36
C TYR A 446 37.59 -20.92 -4.63
N ILE A 447 38.33 -21.58 -5.54
CA ILE A 447 38.72 -20.96 -6.81
C ILE A 447 37.49 -20.57 -7.62
N ASP A 448 36.48 -21.45 -7.72
CA ASP A 448 35.25 -21.14 -8.44
C ASP A 448 34.63 -19.85 -7.89
N PHE A 449 34.49 -19.73 -6.57
CA PHE A 449 33.97 -18.54 -5.90
C PHE A 449 34.86 -17.29 -6.02
N ALA A 450 36.17 -17.46 -6.16
CA ALA A 450 37.13 -16.38 -6.38
C ALA A 450 37.17 -15.93 -7.85
N THR A 451 36.67 -16.74 -8.77
CA THR A 451 36.56 -16.43 -10.20
C THR A 451 35.12 -16.57 -10.70
N PRO A 452 34.19 -15.75 -10.22
CA PRO A 452 32.80 -15.83 -10.63
C PRO A 452 32.66 -15.53 -12.14
N PRO A 453 31.65 -16.14 -12.80
CA PRO A 453 31.41 -15.92 -14.21
C PRO A 453 30.93 -14.50 -14.50
N GLU A 454 31.50 -13.86 -15.52
CA GLU A 454 30.98 -12.60 -16.05
C GLU A 454 29.81 -12.85 -17.01
N PHE A 455 28.71 -12.10 -16.86
CA PHE A 455 27.54 -12.12 -17.74
C PHE A 455 27.35 -10.82 -18.54
N SER A 456 26.74 -10.96 -19.71
CA SER A 456 25.92 -9.91 -20.32
C SER A 456 24.58 -9.86 -19.59
N ILE A 457 24.20 -8.69 -19.10
CA ILE A 457 22.92 -8.46 -18.43
C ILE A 457 22.09 -7.53 -19.30
N ASP A 458 20.99 -8.04 -19.85
CA ASP A 458 20.08 -7.27 -20.70
C ASP A 458 18.70 -7.18 -20.02
N PHE A 459 18.31 -5.97 -19.60
CA PHE A 459 16.96 -5.72 -19.10
C PHE A 459 15.97 -5.67 -20.27
N SER A 460 14.91 -6.47 -20.17
CA SER A 460 13.84 -6.53 -21.16
C SER A 460 12.62 -5.75 -20.64
N LYS A 461 12.19 -4.76 -21.42
CA LYS A 461 10.93 -4.03 -21.20
C LYS A 461 10.07 -4.15 -22.45
N LYS A 462 8.94 -4.86 -22.35
CA LYS A 462 7.90 -4.89 -23.39
C LYS A 462 6.75 -4.01 -22.94
N SER A 463 6.16 -3.25 -23.85
CA SER A 463 5.03 -2.37 -23.54
C SER A 463 3.95 -2.44 -24.60
N SER A 464 2.70 -2.42 -24.17
CA SER A 464 1.51 -2.30 -25.02
C SER A 464 0.65 -1.15 -24.51
N GLN A 465 0.04 -0.38 -25.42
CA GLN A 465 -1.04 0.52 -25.02
C GLN A 465 -2.28 -0.32 -24.75
N LEU A 466 -2.88 -0.17 -23.57
CA LEU A 466 -4.09 -0.88 -23.21
C LEU A 466 -5.32 -0.05 -23.63
N PRO A 467 -6.44 -0.70 -23.97
CA PRO A 467 -7.68 0.00 -24.28
C PRO A 467 -8.14 0.79 -23.05
N ARG A 468 -8.80 1.93 -23.31
CA ARG A 468 -9.47 2.66 -22.23
C ARG A 468 -10.66 1.83 -21.73
N PRO A 469 -10.93 1.84 -20.41
CA PRO A 469 -12.16 1.29 -19.87
C PRO A 469 -13.37 1.92 -20.55
N GLU A 470 -14.46 1.16 -20.67
CA GLU A 470 -15.72 1.71 -21.12
C GLU A 470 -16.17 2.82 -20.16
N GLU A 471 -16.56 3.97 -20.71
CA GLU A 471 -17.02 5.10 -19.93
C GLU A 471 -18.54 5.07 -19.76
N SER A 472 -19.03 5.78 -18.75
CA SER A 472 -20.46 5.93 -18.55
C SER A 472 -21.12 6.62 -19.77
N PRO A 473 -22.31 6.18 -20.20
CA PRO A 473 -23.07 6.85 -21.26
C PRO A 473 -23.55 8.27 -20.87
N TYR A 474 -23.37 8.67 -19.61
CA TYR A 474 -23.74 9.99 -19.10
C TYR A 474 -22.62 11.03 -19.16
N ILE A 475 -21.40 10.62 -19.51
CA ILE A 475 -20.25 11.53 -19.67
C ILE A 475 -20.12 11.88 -21.15
N TRP A 476 -20.38 13.14 -21.49
CA TRP A 476 -20.25 13.66 -22.86
C TRP A 476 -19.14 14.71 -22.94
N GLY A 477 -18.10 14.45 -23.73
CA GLY A 477 -17.13 15.47 -24.15
C GLY A 477 -16.00 15.83 -23.18
N ASP A 478 -16.02 15.37 -21.92
CA ASP A 478 -14.91 15.55 -20.97
C ASP A 478 -13.99 14.32 -20.95
N LEU A 479 -13.38 14.03 -22.11
CA LEU A 479 -12.40 12.96 -22.25
C LEU A 479 -11.14 13.37 -21.47
N ARG A 480 -11.16 13.07 -20.17
CA ARG A 480 -10.01 13.22 -19.29
C ARG A 480 -8.83 12.50 -19.94
N PRO A 481 -7.66 13.15 -20.04
CA PRO A 481 -6.48 12.48 -20.52
C PRO A 481 -6.23 11.23 -19.66
N LEU A 482 -6.36 10.06 -20.27
CA LEU A 482 -6.11 8.77 -19.67
C LEU A 482 -5.20 7.99 -20.59
N GLN A 483 -4.06 7.59 -20.05
CA GLN A 483 -3.09 6.72 -20.69
C GLN A 483 -2.89 5.49 -19.81
N ILE A 484 -3.02 4.32 -20.43
CA ILE A 484 -2.83 3.05 -19.75
C ILE A 484 -1.89 2.22 -20.62
N PHE A 485 -0.85 1.70 -19.99
CA PHE A 485 0.14 0.85 -20.61
C PHE A 485 0.33 -0.43 -19.81
N GLY A 486 0.36 -1.56 -20.50
CA GLY A 486 0.79 -2.85 -19.95
C GLY A 486 2.29 -2.98 -20.16
N TYR A 487 3.03 -3.37 -19.13
CA TYR A 487 4.47 -3.60 -19.19
C TYR A 487 4.82 -5.00 -18.72
N THR A 488 5.56 -5.75 -19.53
CA THR A 488 6.21 -6.99 -19.06
C THR A 488 7.71 -6.73 -18.92
N PHE A 489 8.20 -6.88 -17.70
CA PHE A 489 9.61 -6.73 -17.37
C PHE A 489 10.31 -8.10 -17.33
N GLY A 490 11.61 -8.10 -17.51
CA GLY A 490 12.41 -9.30 -17.40
C GLY A 490 13.89 -9.03 -17.60
N VAL A 491 14.68 -10.10 -17.47
CA VAL A 491 16.13 -10.09 -17.61
C VAL A 491 16.54 -11.22 -18.53
N LYS A 492 17.53 -10.94 -19.39
CA LYS A 492 18.25 -11.95 -20.15
C LYS A 492 19.71 -11.92 -19.75
N LEU A 493 20.21 -13.09 -19.37
CA LEU A 493 21.59 -13.30 -18.99
C LEU A 493 22.29 -14.17 -20.04
N LYS A 494 23.54 -13.83 -20.35
CA LYS A 494 24.42 -14.66 -21.16
C LYS A 494 25.84 -14.60 -20.65
N GLN A 495 26.39 -15.74 -20.23
CA GLN A 495 27.78 -15.84 -19.79
C GLN A 495 28.73 -15.40 -20.92
N LYS A 496 29.64 -14.47 -20.58
CA LYS A 496 30.71 -13.96 -21.44
C LYS A 496 32.05 -14.59 -21.11
N SER A 497 32.29 -14.82 -19.83
CA SER A 497 33.50 -15.47 -19.33
C SER A 497 33.64 -16.89 -19.88
N ALA A 498 34.88 -17.32 -20.10
CA ALA A 498 35.18 -18.70 -20.44
C ALA A 498 35.34 -19.53 -19.15
N GLY A 499 34.74 -20.71 -19.10
CA GLY A 499 34.82 -21.60 -17.95
C GLY A 499 33.46 -22.17 -17.57
N ALA A 500 33.47 -23.33 -16.92
CA ALA A 500 32.28 -23.84 -16.25
C ALA A 500 32.20 -23.19 -14.85
N TYR A 501 30.99 -22.92 -14.39
CA TYR A 501 30.74 -22.50 -13.02
C TYR A 501 29.63 -23.39 -12.49
N ASN A 502 29.96 -24.26 -11.54
CA ASN A 502 29.11 -25.37 -11.12
C ASN A 502 28.34 -25.06 -9.83
N HIS A 503 28.13 -23.77 -9.53
CA HIS A 503 27.40 -23.31 -8.36
C HIS A 503 26.13 -22.59 -8.79
N GLU A 504 25.13 -22.63 -7.92
CA GLU A 504 23.87 -21.93 -8.14
C GLU A 504 24.08 -20.42 -8.06
N LEU A 505 23.41 -19.71 -8.97
CA LEU A 505 23.34 -18.26 -9.01
C LEU A 505 21.89 -17.85 -8.89
N THR A 506 21.64 -16.83 -8.08
CA THR A 506 20.34 -16.17 -8.00
C THR A 506 20.38 -14.91 -8.83
N VAL A 507 19.48 -14.78 -9.81
CA VAL A 507 19.19 -13.50 -10.45
C VAL A 507 17.99 -12.88 -9.75
N GLU A 508 18.08 -11.59 -9.45
CA GLU A 508 16.96 -10.81 -8.94
C GLU A 508 16.85 -9.53 -9.77
N TYR A 509 15.63 -9.15 -10.16
CA TYR A 509 15.37 -7.85 -10.76
C TYR A 509 14.30 -7.07 -10.02
N PHE A 510 14.44 -5.76 -10.09
CA PHE A 510 13.51 -4.75 -9.60
C PHE A 510 13.17 -3.85 -10.78
N ALA A 511 11.90 -3.84 -11.21
CA ALA A 511 11.41 -2.89 -12.17
C ALA A 511 10.88 -1.66 -11.42
N ILE A 512 11.33 -0.48 -11.83
CA ILE A 512 11.10 0.76 -11.09
C ILE A 512 10.29 1.73 -11.96
N GLY A 513 9.30 2.35 -11.34
CA GLY A 513 8.50 3.44 -11.88
C GLY A 513 8.98 4.76 -11.32
N GLU A 514 8.79 5.82 -12.09
CA GLU A 514 8.90 7.19 -11.62
C GLU A 514 7.52 7.83 -11.67
N GLU A 515 7.27 8.71 -10.72
CA GLU A 515 6.05 9.49 -10.71
C GLU A 515 6.01 10.51 -11.86
N VAL A 516 4.80 10.78 -12.34
CA VAL A 516 4.56 11.91 -13.25
C VAL A 516 4.51 13.21 -12.44
N ASP A 517 5.40 14.15 -12.77
CA ASP A 517 5.51 15.46 -12.14
C ASP A 517 5.74 15.42 -10.61
N GLY A 518 6.40 14.37 -10.12
CA GLY A 518 6.80 14.20 -8.72
C GLY A 518 8.25 13.73 -8.57
N ASP A 519 8.72 13.67 -7.32
CA ASP A 519 10.11 13.28 -6.98
C ASP A 519 10.22 11.82 -6.49
N ASN A 520 9.08 11.13 -6.37
CA ASN A 520 9.00 9.78 -5.84
C ASN A 520 9.18 8.72 -6.94
N TRP A 521 9.63 7.56 -6.50
CA TRP A 521 9.76 6.35 -7.31
C TRP A 521 8.81 5.27 -6.81
N VAL A 522 8.52 4.27 -7.63
CA VAL A 522 7.58 3.18 -7.28
C VAL A 522 8.20 1.84 -7.62
N LEU A 523 8.17 0.87 -6.70
CA LEU A 523 8.57 -0.51 -7.03
C LEU A 523 7.45 -1.18 -7.83
N LEU A 524 7.63 -1.35 -9.14
CA LEU A 524 6.60 -1.86 -10.05
C LEU A 524 6.50 -3.37 -10.07
N ASP A 525 7.65 -4.04 -10.06
CA ASP A 525 7.74 -5.48 -10.07
C ASP A 525 9.06 -5.93 -9.47
N ARG A 526 9.05 -7.13 -8.91
CA ARG A 526 10.21 -7.79 -8.37
C ARG A 526 10.09 -9.28 -8.63
N ARG A 527 11.13 -9.88 -9.19
CA ARG A 527 11.22 -11.33 -9.37
C ARG A 527 12.64 -11.79 -9.09
N SER A 528 12.73 -13.01 -8.58
CA SER A 528 14.00 -13.72 -8.43
C SER A 528 13.86 -15.12 -9.00
N ASP A 529 14.95 -15.65 -9.53
CA ASP A 529 15.05 -17.04 -9.96
C ASP A 529 16.47 -17.57 -9.74
N VAL A 530 16.59 -18.88 -9.61
CA VAL A 530 17.85 -19.58 -9.39
C VAL A 530 18.24 -20.33 -10.65
N PHE A 531 19.49 -20.20 -11.08
CA PHE A 531 19.99 -20.87 -12.27
C PHE A 531 21.46 -21.27 -12.11
N MET A 532 21.88 -22.24 -12.91
CA MET A 532 23.29 -22.61 -13.05
C MET A 532 23.69 -22.45 -14.53
N PRO A 533 24.79 -21.76 -14.86
CA PRO A 533 25.24 -21.65 -16.24
C PRO A 533 25.87 -22.98 -16.70
N THR A 534 25.21 -23.67 -17.64
CA THR A 534 25.64 -24.98 -18.13
C THR A 534 25.91 -24.96 -19.62
N LYS A 535 26.57 -26.01 -20.12
CA LYS A 535 26.70 -26.23 -21.57
C LYS A 535 25.35 -26.42 -22.25
N GLU A 536 24.38 -27.02 -21.54
CA GLU A 536 23.03 -27.30 -22.05
C GLU A 536 22.25 -26.02 -22.31
N ASN A 537 22.21 -25.10 -21.33
CA ASN A 537 21.60 -23.78 -21.51
C ASN A 537 22.50 -22.77 -22.24
N LYS A 538 23.69 -23.19 -22.65
CA LYS A 538 24.70 -22.38 -23.35
C LYS A 538 25.07 -21.11 -22.54
N GLY A 539 25.09 -21.23 -21.21
CA GLY A 539 25.32 -20.14 -20.28
C GLY A 539 24.25 -19.04 -20.34
N ARG A 540 23.02 -19.37 -20.74
CA ARG A 540 21.92 -18.40 -20.86
C ARG A 540 20.84 -18.66 -19.82
N HIS A 541 20.21 -17.59 -19.39
CA HIS A 541 19.04 -17.64 -18.53
C HIS A 541 18.12 -16.45 -18.84
N GLU A 542 16.81 -16.64 -18.79
CA GLU A 542 15.82 -15.58 -18.99
C GLU A 542 14.78 -15.68 -17.89
N LEU A 543 14.46 -14.54 -17.28
CA LEU A 543 13.44 -14.40 -16.24
C LEU A 543 12.47 -13.30 -16.65
N TYR A 544 11.17 -13.55 -16.56
CA TYR A 544 10.13 -12.60 -16.89
C TYR A 544 9.07 -12.57 -15.80
N GLY A 545 8.58 -11.37 -15.50
CA GLY A 545 7.44 -11.17 -14.63
C GLY A 545 6.12 -11.17 -15.38
N ASP A 546 5.07 -10.86 -14.62
CA ASP A 546 3.73 -10.68 -15.15
C ASP A 546 3.58 -9.28 -15.79
N GLU A 547 2.46 -9.04 -16.46
CA GLU A 547 2.15 -7.71 -16.97
C GLU A 547 1.80 -6.76 -15.82
N VAL A 548 2.51 -5.63 -15.75
CA VAL A 548 2.25 -4.52 -14.83
C VAL A 548 1.53 -3.42 -15.58
N ARG A 549 0.34 -3.04 -15.10
CA ARG A 549 -0.42 -1.91 -15.65
C ARG A 549 0.05 -0.60 -15.02
N LEU A 550 0.52 0.32 -15.85
CA LEU A 550 0.80 1.70 -15.45
C LEU A 550 -0.27 2.62 -16.02
N GLN A 551 -0.69 3.59 -15.21
CA GLN A 551 -1.72 4.55 -15.56
C GLN A 551 -1.24 5.97 -15.28
N VAL A 552 -1.51 6.85 -16.23
CA VAL A 552 -1.38 8.30 -16.06
C VAL A 552 -2.71 8.93 -16.43
N GLN A 553 -3.25 9.73 -15.53
CA GLN A 553 -4.54 10.38 -15.71
C GLN A 553 -4.57 11.77 -15.10
N ALA A 554 -5.40 12.65 -15.67
CA ALA A 554 -5.83 13.86 -15.01
C ALA A 554 -7.25 13.66 -14.46
N LEU A 555 -7.53 14.19 -13.27
CA LEU A 555 -8.88 14.09 -12.65
C LEU A 555 -9.94 14.85 -13.45
N ARG A 556 -9.53 15.88 -14.22
CA ARG A 556 -10.34 16.66 -15.17
C ARG A 556 -9.42 17.24 -16.24
N ALA A 557 -9.98 17.78 -17.34
CA ALA A 557 -9.17 18.32 -18.44
C ALA A 557 -8.16 19.41 -18.04
N SER A 558 -8.46 20.25 -17.03
CA SER A 558 -7.57 21.32 -16.56
C SER A 558 -6.62 20.92 -15.42
N ALA A 559 -6.73 19.69 -14.89
CA ALA A 559 -5.88 19.23 -13.80
C ALA A 559 -4.51 18.72 -14.33
N PRO A 560 -3.46 18.78 -13.52
CA PRO A 560 -2.19 18.11 -13.81
C PRO A 560 -2.39 16.61 -14.10
N MET A 561 -1.50 16.07 -14.93
CA MET A 561 -1.40 14.63 -15.12
C MET A 561 -0.74 14.01 -13.89
N ARG A 562 -1.33 12.94 -13.36
CA ARG A 562 -0.80 12.21 -12.20
C ARG A 562 -0.76 10.72 -12.50
N GLY A 563 0.15 10.02 -11.86
CA GLY A 563 0.31 8.58 -12.01
C GLY A 563 1.76 8.17 -12.12
N THR A 564 2.00 7.01 -12.71
CA THR A 564 3.33 6.39 -12.74
C THR A 564 3.69 6.03 -14.17
N LYS A 565 4.95 6.27 -14.53
CA LYS A 565 5.56 5.81 -15.78
C LYS A 565 6.79 4.95 -15.45
N TYR A 566 7.30 4.21 -16.43
CA TYR A 566 8.53 3.45 -16.24
C TYR A 566 9.72 4.39 -15.97
N GLY A 567 10.45 4.14 -14.88
CA GLY A 567 11.57 4.97 -14.43
C GLY A 567 12.93 4.27 -14.47
N GLY A 568 13.01 2.94 -14.31
CA GLY A 568 14.32 2.28 -14.27
C GLY A 568 14.30 0.82 -13.87
N PHE A 569 15.49 0.28 -13.57
CA PHE A 569 15.65 -1.07 -13.06
C PHE A 569 16.90 -1.24 -12.19
N VAL A 570 16.89 -2.29 -11.38
CA VAL A 570 18.09 -2.89 -10.75
C VAL A 570 18.06 -4.39 -11.01
N ILE A 571 19.22 -4.97 -11.33
CA ILE A 571 19.43 -6.40 -11.49
C ILE A 571 20.66 -6.78 -10.69
N THR A 572 20.56 -7.86 -9.91
CA THR A 572 21.69 -8.45 -9.19
C THR A 572 21.84 -9.91 -9.56
N ILE A 573 23.08 -10.39 -9.62
CA ILE A 573 23.44 -11.80 -9.70
C ILE A 573 24.22 -12.11 -8.44
N THR A 574 23.71 -13.04 -7.65
CA THR A 574 24.22 -13.40 -6.33
C THR A 574 24.64 -14.86 -6.33
N ASP A 575 25.79 -15.18 -5.74
CA ASP A 575 26.20 -16.57 -5.54
C ASP A 575 25.51 -17.21 -4.32
N GLU A 576 25.71 -18.51 -4.12
CA GLU A 576 25.12 -19.25 -3.00
C GLU A 576 25.58 -18.77 -1.60
N ARG A 577 26.65 -17.96 -1.52
CA ARG A 577 27.09 -17.33 -0.27
C ARG A 577 26.30 -16.06 0.05
N GLY A 578 25.42 -15.62 -0.85
CA GLY A 578 24.72 -14.35 -0.76
C GLY A 578 25.55 -13.16 -1.23
N LYS A 579 26.70 -13.37 -1.88
CA LYS A 579 27.55 -12.29 -2.39
C LYS A 579 27.09 -11.88 -3.79
N ILE A 580 26.82 -10.59 -4.00
CA ILE A 580 26.56 -10.04 -5.33
C ILE A 580 27.86 -10.12 -6.15
N ILE A 581 27.87 -10.97 -7.19
CA ILE A 581 29.02 -11.15 -8.08
C ILE A 581 28.97 -10.22 -9.30
N GLN A 582 27.78 -9.75 -9.67
CA GLN A 582 27.57 -8.78 -10.74
C GLN A 582 26.23 -8.07 -10.54
N HIS A 583 26.14 -6.81 -10.94
CA HIS A 583 24.88 -6.07 -10.96
C HIS A 583 24.77 -5.18 -12.20
N ALA A 584 23.56 -4.74 -12.50
CA ALA A 584 23.28 -3.69 -13.46
C ALA A 584 22.14 -2.82 -12.93
N ALA A 585 22.28 -1.51 -13.00
CA ALA A 585 21.22 -0.58 -12.62
C ALA A 585 21.10 0.52 -13.66
N SER A 586 19.87 1.02 -13.88
CA SER A 586 19.66 2.17 -14.76
C SER A 586 20.10 3.48 -14.13
N HIS A 587 20.20 3.53 -12.81
CA HIS A 587 20.63 4.69 -12.01
C HIS A 587 21.44 4.22 -10.81
N ASP A 588 22.51 4.95 -10.47
CA ASP A 588 23.43 4.58 -9.37
C ASP A 588 22.71 4.53 -8.02
N PHE A 589 21.86 5.53 -7.72
CA PHE A 589 21.13 5.61 -6.45
C PHE A 589 20.22 4.39 -6.20
N LEU A 590 19.70 3.75 -7.26
CA LEU A 590 18.84 2.58 -7.11
C LEU A 590 19.64 1.38 -6.59
N TYR A 591 20.92 1.27 -6.97
CA TYR A 591 21.81 0.24 -6.44
C TYR A 591 22.33 0.63 -5.05
N GLU A 592 22.63 1.90 -4.80
CA GLU A 592 23.03 2.39 -3.47
C GLU A 592 21.92 2.15 -2.42
N GLY A 593 20.65 2.36 -2.78
CA GLY A 593 19.48 2.09 -1.95
C GLY A 593 18.94 0.65 -2.00
N PHE A 594 19.66 -0.29 -2.64
CA PHE A 594 19.16 -1.63 -2.96
C PHE A 594 18.66 -2.42 -1.75
N GLU A 595 19.36 -2.36 -0.62
CA GLU A 595 18.96 -3.09 0.60
C GLU A 595 17.63 -2.59 1.19
N ASN A 596 17.31 -1.30 1.01
CA ASN A 596 16.01 -0.77 1.38
C ASN A 596 14.93 -1.21 0.37
N LEU A 597 15.24 -1.21 -0.93
CA LEU A 597 14.33 -1.70 -1.99
C LEU A 597 13.91 -3.15 -1.79
N LYS A 598 14.82 -4.03 -1.32
CA LYS A 598 14.49 -5.44 -1.02
C LYS A 598 13.40 -5.61 0.04
N ARG A 599 13.21 -4.62 0.91
CA ARG A 599 12.21 -4.64 1.99
C ARG A 599 10.92 -3.94 1.60
N LEU A 600 10.94 -3.19 0.50
CA LEU A 600 9.79 -2.44 0.02
C LEU A 600 8.78 -3.40 -0.62
N PRO A 601 7.50 -3.36 -0.21
CA PRO A 601 6.46 -4.08 -0.93
C PRO A 601 6.29 -3.53 -2.36
N VAL A 602 5.93 -4.40 -3.30
CA VAL A 602 5.58 -3.99 -4.66
C VAL A 602 4.38 -3.04 -4.61
N GLY A 603 4.39 -2.01 -5.47
CA GLY A 603 3.39 -0.95 -5.56
C GLY A 603 3.62 0.23 -4.62
N LYS A 604 4.65 0.22 -3.77
CA LYS A 604 4.92 1.31 -2.81
C LYS A 604 5.89 2.34 -3.33
N HIS A 605 5.66 3.59 -2.88
CA HIS A 605 6.49 4.73 -3.24
C HIS A 605 7.75 4.78 -2.37
N PHE A 606 8.86 5.25 -2.94
CA PHE A 606 10.13 5.40 -2.24
C PHE A 606 10.94 6.60 -2.75
N ASP A 607 11.88 7.08 -1.92
CA ASP A 607 12.80 8.18 -2.25
C ASP A 607 14.13 7.68 -2.85
N LYS A 608 15.11 8.56 -3.06
CA LYS A 608 16.40 8.16 -3.64
C LYS A 608 17.27 7.30 -2.72
N ASP A 609 16.94 7.21 -1.44
CA ASP A 609 17.63 6.35 -0.48
C ASP A 609 16.98 4.94 -0.41
N GLY A 610 15.95 4.69 -1.21
CA GLY A 610 15.18 3.43 -1.19
C GLY A 610 14.16 3.36 -0.05
N LEU A 611 13.97 4.44 0.71
CA LEU A 611 13.08 4.46 1.87
C LEU A 611 11.64 4.69 1.42
N ARG A 612 10.70 3.95 2.03
CA ARG A 612 9.26 4.11 1.75
C ARG A 612 8.81 5.52 2.09
N VAL A 613 8.14 6.18 1.14
CA VAL A 613 7.53 7.49 1.32
C VAL A 613 6.05 7.45 0.94
N CYS A 614 5.29 8.44 1.42
CA CYS A 614 3.91 8.60 0.99
C CYS A 614 3.85 9.01 -0.50
N PRO A 615 2.83 8.57 -1.25
CA PRO A 615 2.55 9.16 -2.56
C PRO A 615 2.31 10.66 -2.39
N PRO A 616 2.70 11.52 -3.35
CA PRO A 616 2.39 12.92 -3.21
C PRO A 616 0.88 13.09 -3.27
N ARG A 617 0.47 14.16 -2.62
CA ARG A 617 -0.93 14.50 -2.48
C ARG A 617 -1.31 15.46 -3.60
N PRO A 618 -2.60 15.50 -3.97
CA PRO A 618 -3.10 16.55 -4.85
C PRO A 618 -2.68 17.94 -4.35
N THR A 619 -2.38 18.81 -5.29
CA THR A 619 -2.02 20.21 -5.10
C THR A 619 -3.21 21.13 -5.41
N GLU A 620 -3.02 22.45 -5.35
CA GLU A 620 -4.06 23.42 -5.74
C GLU A 620 -4.50 23.24 -7.20
N GLY A 621 -3.58 22.87 -8.10
CA GLY A 621 -3.87 22.60 -9.51
C GLY A 621 -4.83 21.43 -9.72
N ASP A 622 -4.96 20.52 -8.74
CA ASP A 622 -5.86 19.37 -8.80
C ASP A 622 -7.30 19.69 -8.36
N ARG A 623 -7.60 20.92 -7.90
CA ARG A 623 -8.94 21.31 -7.45
C ARG A 623 -9.74 22.08 -8.48
N GLN A 624 -11.07 21.90 -8.48
CA GLN A 624 -11.95 22.66 -9.36
C GLN A 624 -11.72 24.16 -9.17
N GLU A 625 -11.68 24.93 -10.27
CA GLU A 625 -11.30 26.34 -10.27
C GLU A 625 -12.19 27.24 -9.39
N TRP A 626 -13.43 26.81 -9.13
CA TRP A 626 -14.35 27.56 -8.27
C TRP A 626 -14.14 27.31 -6.77
N MET A 627 -13.43 26.24 -6.37
CA MET A 627 -13.18 25.92 -4.96
C MET A 627 -12.19 26.91 -4.35
#